data_AF-A0A4R9WHR3-F1
#
_entry.id   AF-A0A4R9WHR3-F1
#
_cell.length_a   1.000
_cell.length_b   1.000
_cell.length_c   1.000
_cell.angle_alpha   90.00
_cell.angle_beta   90.00
_cell.angle_gamma   90.00
#
_symmetry.space_group_name_H-M   'P 1'
#
loop_
_entity.id
_entity.type
_entity.pdbx_description
1 polymer ?
#
loop_
_entity_poly.entity_id
_entity_poly.type
_entity_poly.pdbx_seq_one_letter_code
_entity_poly.pdbx_strand_id
1 'polypeptide(L)'
;MANALSAPDVGDGGSGLFAAIEAAEMRRRVLVLEKNLAPGGTTNWAVGSLSSSASPMHAAIGIQDRPAAHFEDMALFHGAFLSRDNPDLRRVLVENVPDTLKKLLDMGVVFFGPMPEPPHRVPRMHNVLQNSRAYAHALYRRARELGVDIRLNHRVFRLLYERERVVGVEAEADGSQHRFIAREMKRKYAGESIAQAGALVKTSTGDAHQLALGVGAGTVTPSAARNLGVPPKVNLMTMLPPSRFLALLMKWSTAKLLQA
;
A
#
# COMPACT_ATOMS: atom_id res chain seq x y z
N MET A 1 20.83 20.21 17.03
CA MET A 1 20.61 20.87 15.72
C MET A 1 19.37 20.26 15.09
N ALA A 2 18.42 21.08 14.62
CA ALA A 2 17.14 20.56 14.09
C ALA A 2 17.27 20.20 12.60
N ASN A 3 17.28 18.91 12.29
CA ASN A 3 17.19 18.43 10.91
C ASN A 3 15.78 18.70 10.36
N ALA A 4 15.60 19.86 9.71
CA ALA A 4 14.35 20.18 9.04
C ALA A 4 14.09 19.18 7.90
N LEU A 5 12.98 18.45 7.97
CA LEU A 5 12.56 17.46 6.98
C LEU A 5 11.50 18.05 6.05
N SER A 6 11.32 17.48 4.86
CA SER A 6 10.27 17.90 3.94
C SER A 6 8.92 17.36 4.43
N ALA A 7 8.82 16.04 4.62
CA ALA A 7 7.62 15.36 5.12
C ALA A 7 7.99 14.14 5.99
N PRO A 8 7.41 13.99 7.20
CA PRO A 8 7.31 12.72 7.89
C PRO A 8 6.11 11.93 7.33
N ASP A 9 6.24 10.62 7.24
CA ASP A 9 5.17 9.67 6.92
C ASP A 9 4.92 8.73 8.10
N VAL A 10 3.69 8.24 8.24
CA VAL A 10 3.20 7.51 9.41
C VAL A 10 2.85 6.07 9.04
N GLY A 11 3.80 5.17 9.30
CA GLY A 11 3.73 3.75 9.02
C GLY A 11 4.34 3.34 7.68
N ASP A 12 4.96 2.17 7.64
CA ASP A 12 5.67 1.64 6.46
C ASP A 12 4.94 0.48 5.77
N GLY A 13 3.61 0.45 5.91
CA GLY A 13 2.75 -0.30 5.00
C GLY A 13 2.93 0.15 3.54
N GLY A 14 2.46 -0.67 2.60
CA GLY A 14 2.70 -0.46 1.17
C GLY A 14 2.33 0.94 0.65
N SER A 15 1.28 1.56 1.18
CA SER A 15 0.88 2.94 0.84
C SER A 15 1.85 4.01 1.33
N GLY A 16 2.38 3.88 2.55
CA GLY A 16 3.35 4.82 3.11
C GLY A 16 4.71 4.72 2.41
N LEU A 17 5.22 3.49 2.23
CA LEU A 17 6.44 3.29 1.46
C LEU A 17 6.31 3.80 0.01
N PHE A 18 5.14 3.64 -0.64
CA PHE A 18 4.90 4.28 -1.94
C PHE A 18 4.92 5.81 -1.86
N ALA A 19 4.18 6.42 -0.93
CA ALA A 19 4.16 7.88 -0.78
C ALA A 19 5.57 8.45 -0.51
N ALA A 20 6.37 7.76 0.29
CA ALA A 20 7.76 8.09 0.54
C ALA A 20 8.65 7.98 -0.70
N ILE A 21 8.46 6.93 -1.52
CA ILE A 21 9.16 6.77 -2.81
C ILE A 21 8.79 7.91 -3.77
N GLU A 22 7.50 8.18 -3.99
CA GLU A 22 7.05 9.27 -4.88
C GLU A 22 7.62 10.63 -4.46
N ALA A 23 7.58 10.93 -3.15
CA ALA A 23 8.14 12.17 -2.62
C ALA A 23 9.68 12.24 -2.75
N ALA A 24 10.38 11.13 -2.58
CA ALA A 24 11.84 11.06 -2.77
C ALA A 24 12.24 11.16 -4.25
N GLU A 25 11.47 10.58 -5.18
CA GLU A 25 11.64 10.76 -6.64
C GLU A 25 11.42 12.23 -7.04
N MET A 26 10.52 12.95 -6.35
CA MET A 26 10.37 14.41 -6.42
C MET A 26 11.45 15.20 -5.62
N ARG A 27 12.57 14.56 -5.28
CA ARG A 27 13.73 15.13 -4.57
C ARG A 27 13.42 15.76 -3.20
N ARG A 28 12.37 15.28 -2.51
CA ARG A 28 12.04 15.71 -1.14
C ARG A 28 12.79 14.87 -0.11
N ARG A 29 13.11 15.46 1.05
CA ARG A 29 13.72 14.72 2.17
C ARG A 29 12.62 14.13 3.04
N VAL A 30 12.44 12.82 2.92
CA VAL A 30 11.38 12.06 3.58
C VAL A 30 11.91 11.33 4.81
N LEU A 31 11.13 11.37 5.88
CA LEU A 31 11.27 10.51 7.05
C LEU A 31 10.04 9.60 7.11
N VAL A 32 10.20 8.31 7.37
CA VAL A 32 9.10 7.37 7.65
C VAL A 32 9.24 6.89 9.08
N LEU A 33 8.17 7.01 9.86
CA LEU A 33 8.11 6.55 11.25
C LEU A 33 7.17 5.34 11.34
N GLU A 34 7.73 4.18 11.66
CA GLU A 34 6.98 2.93 11.86
C GLU A 34 7.10 2.48 13.31
N LYS A 35 5.98 2.08 13.93
CA LYS A 35 5.93 1.66 15.34
C LYS A 35 6.32 0.20 15.56
N ASN A 36 6.28 -0.64 14.52
CA ASN A 36 6.71 -2.02 14.56
C ASN A 36 8.24 -2.15 14.56
N LEU A 37 8.72 -3.30 15.04
CA LEU A 37 10.13 -3.74 14.97
C LEU A 37 10.60 -4.12 13.56
N ALA A 38 9.68 -4.28 12.60
CA ALA A 38 9.95 -4.76 11.26
C ALA A 38 8.99 -4.13 10.24
N PRO A 39 9.46 -3.86 9.00
CA PRO A 39 8.69 -3.09 8.03
C PRO A 39 7.60 -3.88 7.30
N GLY A 40 6.59 -3.18 6.80
CA GLY A 40 5.60 -3.65 5.84
C GLY A 40 4.19 -3.87 6.38
N GLY A 41 3.96 -3.63 7.69
CA GLY A 41 2.63 -3.67 8.33
C GLY A 41 1.73 -4.84 7.88
N THR A 42 0.48 -4.53 7.51
CA THR A 42 -0.50 -5.49 6.95
C THR A 42 -0.21 -5.90 5.51
N THR A 43 0.62 -5.16 4.76
CA THR A 43 0.99 -5.51 3.37
C THR A 43 1.75 -6.84 3.31
N ASN A 44 2.55 -7.16 4.33
CA ASN A 44 3.20 -8.48 4.50
C ASN A 44 2.23 -9.66 4.67
N TRP A 45 0.95 -9.39 4.95
CA TRP A 45 -0.10 -10.39 5.22
C TRP A 45 -1.18 -10.43 4.13
N ALA A 46 -1.06 -9.59 3.10
CA ALA A 46 -1.98 -9.63 1.96
C ALA A 46 -1.84 -10.95 1.19
N VAL A 47 -2.87 -11.32 0.42
CA VAL A 47 -2.76 -12.43 -0.57
C VAL A 47 -1.76 -12.07 -1.68
N GLY A 48 -1.59 -10.77 -1.96
CA GLY A 48 -0.58 -10.26 -2.89
C GLY A 48 -1.08 -10.02 -4.32
N SER A 49 -2.39 -9.99 -4.51
CA SER A 49 -3.07 -9.69 -5.77
C SER A 49 -3.16 -8.18 -6.03
N LEU A 50 -2.92 -7.76 -7.27
CA LEU A 50 -3.13 -6.39 -7.77
C LEU A 50 -3.90 -6.44 -9.09
N SER A 51 -5.11 -5.89 -9.11
CA SER A 51 -5.93 -5.86 -10.33
C SER A 51 -5.66 -4.59 -11.14
N SER A 52 -5.20 -4.76 -12.38
CA SER A 52 -4.79 -3.65 -13.25
C SER A 52 -5.29 -3.86 -14.66
N SER A 53 -5.85 -2.80 -15.25
CA SER A 53 -6.04 -2.69 -16.69
C SER A 53 -4.73 -2.37 -17.41
N ALA A 54 -4.73 -2.48 -18.75
CA ALA A 54 -3.67 -1.97 -19.64
C ALA A 54 -2.21 -2.35 -19.27
N SER A 55 -2.01 -3.49 -18.58
CA SER A 55 -0.68 -3.89 -18.12
C SER A 55 0.21 -4.38 -19.27
N PRO A 56 1.55 -4.34 -19.12
CA PRO A 56 2.46 -5.01 -20.04
C PRO A 56 2.18 -6.52 -20.19
N MET A 57 1.56 -7.13 -19.16
CA MET A 57 1.19 -8.54 -19.16
C MET A 57 -0.08 -8.82 -19.97
N HIS A 58 -1.01 -7.86 -20.11
CA HIS A 58 -2.10 -7.94 -21.10
C HIS A 58 -1.56 -7.91 -22.53
N ALA A 59 -0.69 -6.92 -22.82
CA ALA A 59 -0.12 -6.75 -24.16
C ALA A 59 0.67 -8.00 -24.61
N ALA A 60 1.42 -8.62 -23.70
CA ALA A 60 2.18 -9.85 -23.97
C ALA A 60 1.33 -11.07 -24.36
N ILE A 61 0.02 -11.07 -24.08
CA ILE A 61 -0.92 -12.14 -24.47
C ILE A 61 -2.05 -11.65 -25.39
N GLY A 62 -1.90 -10.46 -25.98
CA GLY A 62 -2.85 -9.90 -26.95
C GLY A 62 -4.16 -9.37 -26.37
N ILE A 63 -4.28 -9.24 -25.04
CA ILE A 63 -5.47 -8.61 -24.42
C ILE A 63 -5.38 -7.10 -24.57
N GLN A 64 -6.42 -6.50 -25.16
CA GLN A 64 -6.62 -5.05 -25.17
C GLN A 64 -7.62 -4.68 -24.08
N ASP A 65 -7.20 -3.82 -23.14
CA ASP A 65 -8.01 -3.37 -22.01
C ASP A 65 -7.68 -1.91 -21.63
N ARG A 66 -8.64 -1.20 -21.03
CA ARG A 66 -8.56 0.25 -20.76
C ARG A 66 -9.05 0.61 -19.35
N PRO A 67 -8.48 1.64 -18.68
CA PRO A 67 -8.96 2.14 -17.39
C PRO A 67 -10.46 2.38 -17.32
N ALA A 68 -11.09 2.89 -18.38
CA ALA A 68 -12.53 3.09 -18.42
C ALA A 68 -13.35 1.78 -18.39
N ALA A 69 -12.88 0.69 -19.00
CA ALA A 69 -13.56 -0.62 -18.90
C ALA A 69 -13.37 -1.24 -17.51
N HIS A 70 -12.21 -0.99 -16.88
CA HIS A 70 -11.95 -1.35 -15.49
C HIS A 70 -12.82 -0.55 -14.52
N PHE A 71 -13.06 0.74 -14.78
CA PHE A 71 -14.01 1.58 -14.04
C PHE A 71 -15.43 1.00 -14.05
N GLU A 72 -15.93 0.69 -15.26
CA GLU A 72 -17.24 0.09 -15.51
C GLU A 72 -17.39 -1.23 -14.75
N ASP A 73 -16.44 -2.16 -14.90
CA ASP A 73 -16.53 -3.48 -14.29
C ASP A 73 -16.31 -3.46 -12.77
N MET A 74 -15.43 -2.59 -12.25
CA MET A 74 -15.17 -2.51 -10.81
C MET A 74 -16.43 -2.08 -10.04
N ALA A 75 -17.34 -1.32 -10.66
CA ALA A 75 -18.65 -1.00 -10.08
C ALA A 75 -19.50 -2.25 -9.77
N LEU A 76 -19.37 -3.31 -10.58
CA LEU A 76 -20.19 -4.51 -10.48
C LEU A 76 -19.94 -5.31 -9.18
N PHE A 77 -18.73 -5.21 -8.58
CA PHE A 77 -18.43 -5.83 -7.28
C PHE A 77 -19.26 -5.29 -6.12
N HIS A 78 -19.81 -4.08 -6.23
CA HIS A 78 -20.54 -3.45 -5.14
C HIS A 78 -21.99 -3.94 -5.04
N GLY A 79 -22.60 -4.40 -6.15
CA GLY A 79 -24.00 -4.83 -6.20
C GLY A 79 -24.94 -3.79 -5.57
N ALA A 80 -25.75 -4.22 -4.60
CA ALA A 80 -26.67 -3.34 -3.85
C ALA A 80 -25.97 -2.20 -3.06
N PHE A 81 -24.65 -2.27 -2.85
CA PHE A 81 -23.88 -1.25 -2.14
C PHE A 81 -23.21 -0.22 -3.07
N LEU A 82 -23.52 -0.20 -4.37
CA LEU A 82 -22.93 0.75 -5.32
C LEU A 82 -23.18 2.22 -4.93
N SER A 83 -24.28 2.53 -4.23
CA SER A 83 -24.57 3.87 -3.69
C SER A 83 -23.61 4.34 -2.59
N ARG A 84 -22.77 3.44 -2.03
CA ARG A 84 -21.73 3.77 -1.05
C ARG A 84 -20.36 4.01 -1.68
N ASP A 85 -20.22 3.74 -2.98
CA ASP A 85 -18.97 3.94 -3.70
C ASP A 85 -18.70 5.42 -3.97
N ASN A 86 -17.42 5.77 -4.11
CA ASN A 86 -17.00 7.10 -4.57
C ASN A 86 -16.43 6.98 -6.00
N PRO A 87 -17.18 7.41 -7.04
CA PRO A 87 -16.75 7.26 -8.42
C PRO A 87 -15.51 8.11 -8.76
N ASP A 88 -15.23 9.20 -8.04
CA ASP A 88 -13.99 9.96 -8.26
C ASP A 88 -12.76 9.19 -7.75
N LEU A 89 -12.86 8.56 -6.58
CA LEU A 89 -11.78 7.72 -6.04
C LEU A 89 -11.60 6.44 -6.86
N ARG A 90 -12.68 5.79 -7.31
CA ARG A 90 -12.60 4.66 -8.22
C ARG A 90 -11.92 5.04 -9.54
N ARG A 91 -12.24 6.21 -10.10
CA ARG A 91 -11.60 6.72 -11.33
C ARG A 91 -10.10 6.90 -11.14
N VAL A 92 -9.70 7.61 -10.08
CA VAL A 92 -8.28 7.78 -9.72
C VAL A 92 -7.57 6.44 -9.59
N LEU A 93 -8.16 5.44 -8.94
CA LEU A 93 -7.56 4.12 -8.80
C LEU A 93 -7.31 3.46 -10.17
N VAL A 94 -8.34 3.32 -11.01
CA VAL A 94 -8.22 2.56 -12.28
C VAL A 94 -7.38 3.28 -13.33
N GLU A 95 -7.27 4.61 -13.26
CA GLU A 95 -6.38 5.42 -14.12
C GLU A 95 -4.90 5.28 -13.70
N ASN A 96 -4.60 5.17 -12.40
CA ASN A 96 -3.21 5.15 -11.89
C ASN A 96 -2.66 3.74 -11.62
N VAL A 97 -3.50 2.70 -11.58
CA VAL A 97 -3.03 1.33 -11.32
C VAL A 97 -2.11 0.74 -12.42
N PRO A 98 -2.22 1.06 -13.74
CA PRO A 98 -1.29 0.54 -14.75
C PRO A 98 0.15 1.01 -14.50
N ASP A 99 0.32 2.30 -14.21
CA ASP A 99 1.62 2.89 -13.87
C ASP A 99 2.15 2.36 -12.53
N THR A 100 1.25 2.15 -11.56
CA THR A 100 1.61 1.54 -10.26
C THR A 100 2.15 0.12 -10.44
N LEU A 101 1.49 -0.71 -11.25
CA LEU A 101 1.96 -2.05 -11.60
C LEU A 101 3.29 -1.99 -12.37
N LYS A 102 3.46 -1.05 -13.29
CA LYS A 102 4.74 -0.83 -13.98
C LYS A 102 5.86 -0.48 -12.99
N LYS A 103 5.64 0.48 -12.08
CA LYS A 103 6.61 0.85 -11.03
C LYS A 103 7.01 -0.35 -10.16
N LEU A 104 6.06 -1.23 -9.81
CA LEU A 104 6.34 -2.47 -9.07
C LEU A 104 7.22 -3.46 -9.85
N LEU A 105 6.94 -3.64 -11.14
CA LEU A 105 7.77 -4.45 -12.04
C LEU A 105 9.19 -3.88 -12.15
N ASP A 106 9.32 -2.55 -12.29
CA ASP A 106 10.60 -1.84 -12.36
C ASP A 106 11.41 -1.97 -11.04
N MET A 107 10.73 -1.98 -9.88
CA MET A 107 11.33 -2.29 -8.56
C MET A 107 11.69 -3.77 -8.38
N GLY A 108 11.38 -4.63 -9.37
CA GLY A 108 11.72 -6.04 -9.39
C GLY A 108 10.72 -6.97 -8.70
N VAL A 109 9.50 -6.49 -8.40
CA VAL A 109 8.39 -7.36 -7.99
C VAL A 109 7.97 -8.22 -9.18
N VAL A 110 7.86 -9.53 -8.99
CA VAL A 110 7.54 -10.48 -10.06
C VAL A 110 6.09 -10.94 -9.93
N PHE A 111 5.34 -10.83 -11.03
CA PHE A 111 3.93 -11.18 -11.11
C PHE A 111 3.64 -12.37 -12.02
N PHE A 112 2.61 -13.12 -11.63
CA PHE A 112 1.90 -14.12 -12.41
C PHE A 112 0.48 -13.63 -12.75
N GLY A 113 -0.14 -14.17 -13.80
CA GLY A 113 -1.37 -13.68 -14.39
C GLY A 113 -1.14 -12.95 -15.72
N PRO A 114 -2.08 -12.11 -16.18
CA PRO A 114 -3.34 -11.74 -15.52
C PRO A 114 -4.28 -12.94 -15.37
N MET A 115 -4.90 -13.06 -14.20
CA MET A 115 -5.85 -14.12 -13.85
C MET A 115 -7.30 -13.63 -13.97
N PRO A 116 -8.26 -14.52 -14.32
CA PRO A 116 -9.68 -14.21 -14.25
C PRO A 116 -10.10 -13.75 -12.85
N GLU A 117 -10.91 -12.70 -12.79
CA GLU A 117 -11.44 -12.14 -11.53
C GLU A 117 -12.86 -11.62 -11.79
N PRO A 118 -13.88 -12.50 -11.85
CA PRO A 118 -15.26 -12.09 -12.07
C PRO A 118 -15.73 -11.08 -11.01
N PRO A 119 -16.51 -10.04 -11.38
CA PRO A 119 -17.17 -9.82 -12.66
C PRO A 119 -16.37 -9.02 -13.72
N HIS A 120 -15.04 -8.91 -13.62
CA HIS A 120 -14.25 -8.27 -14.68
C HIS A 120 -14.45 -8.95 -16.05
N ARG A 121 -14.71 -8.17 -17.11
CA ARG A 121 -14.98 -8.70 -18.48
C ARG A 121 -13.75 -9.30 -19.17
N VAL A 122 -12.56 -9.00 -18.65
CA VAL A 122 -11.28 -9.61 -19.01
C VAL A 122 -10.51 -9.97 -17.73
N PRO A 123 -9.59 -10.95 -17.77
CA PRO A 123 -8.62 -11.17 -16.69
C PRO A 123 -7.92 -9.87 -16.33
N ARG A 124 -7.78 -9.54 -15.02
CA ARG A 124 -7.04 -8.35 -14.56
C ARG A 124 -6.19 -8.58 -13.31
N MET A 125 -6.35 -9.70 -12.61
CA MET A 125 -5.70 -9.95 -11.33
C MET A 125 -4.25 -10.41 -11.53
N HIS A 126 -3.28 -9.62 -11.08
CA HIS A 126 -1.86 -9.95 -11.11
C HIS A 126 -1.43 -10.42 -9.72
N ASN A 127 -1.02 -11.67 -9.59
CA ASN A 127 -0.60 -12.26 -8.31
C ASN A 127 0.92 -12.21 -8.17
N VAL A 128 1.41 -11.66 -7.07
CA VAL A 128 2.85 -11.67 -6.77
C VAL A 128 3.38 -13.09 -6.58
N LEU A 129 4.58 -13.37 -7.08
CA LEU A 129 5.26 -14.65 -6.90
C LEU A 129 6.16 -14.65 -5.66
N GLN A 130 6.45 -15.85 -5.13
CA GLN A 130 6.79 -16.13 -3.74
C GLN A 130 5.64 -15.87 -2.76
N ASN A 131 5.47 -14.62 -2.30
CA ASN A 131 4.43 -14.19 -1.37
C ASN A 131 4.38 -12.64 -1.26
N SER A 132 3.38 -12.09 -0.58
CA SER A 132 3.15 -10.65 -0.43
C SER A 132 4.26 -9.85 0.24
N ARG A 133 5.17 -10.48 0.98
CA ARG A 133 6.35 -9.81 1.55
C ARG A 133 7.29 -9.27 0.47
N ALA A 134 7.19 -9.78 -0.77
CA ALA A 134 7.93 -9.24 -1.91
C ALA A 134 7.57 -7.77 -2.22
N TYR A 135 6.33 -7.33 -1.98
CA TYR A 135 5.96 -5.91 -2.11
C TYR A 135 6.71 -5.05 -1.10
N ALA A 136 6.52 -5.33 0.20
CA ALA A 136 7.14 -4.56 1.28
C ALA A 136 8.66 -4.56 1.16
N HIS A 137 9.27 -5.70 0.82
CA HIS A 137 10.71 -5.79 0.59
C HIS A 137 11.20 -4.93 -0.59
N ALA A 138 10.53 -4.99 -1.74
CA ALA A 138 10.92 -4.19 -2.91
C ALA A 138 10.74 -2.68 -2.66
N LEU A 139 9.62 -2.28 -2.05
CA LEU A 139 9.33 -0.90 -1.67
C LEU A 139 10.32 -0.38 -0.61
N TYR A 140 10.58 -1.15 0.45
CA TYR A 140 11.54 -0.76 1.48
C TYR A 140 12.95 -0.61 0.90
N ARG A 141 13.38 -1.55 0.04
CA ARG A 141 14.68 -1.44 -0.65
C ARG A 141 14.74 -0.19 -1.53
N ARG A 142 13.71 0.07 -2.34
CA ARG A 142 13.63 1.24 -3.22
C ARG A 142 13.63 2.56 -2.45
N ALA A 143 12.88 2.65 -1.34
CA ALA A 143 12.87 3.82 -0.47
C ALA A 143 14.27 4.09 0.12
N ARG A 144 14.99 3.04 0.55
CA ARG A 144 16.36 3.14 1.05
C ARG A 144 17.36 3.54 -0.03
N GLU A 145 17.24 2.98 -1.24
CA GLU A 145 18.04 3.38 -2.43
C GLU A 145 17.86 4.87 -2.78
N LEU A 146 16.64 5.42 -2.59
CA LEU A 146 16.31 6.82 -2.80
C LEU A 146 16.68 7.75 -1.62
N GLY A 147 17.31 7.22 -0.56
CA GLY A 147 17.76 8.01 0.58
C GLY A 147 16.68 8.39 1.60
N VAL A 148 15.55 7.68 1.64
CA VAL A 148 14.53 7.86 2.68
C VAL A 148 15.09 7.42 4.05
N ASP A 149 14.94 8.30 5.06
CA ASP A 149 15.19 7.96 6.47
C ASP A 149 13.99 7.14 6.97
N ILE A 150 14.17 5.88 7.32
CA ILE A 150 13.10 5.01 7.83
C ILE A 150 13.48 4.58 9.23
N ARG A 151 12.60 4.87 10.20
CA ARG A 151 12.83 4.57 11.62
C ARG A 151 11.74 3.67 12.15
N LEU A 152 12.16 2.46 12.51
CA LEU A 152 11.35 1.45 13.19
C LEU A 152 11.27 1.79 14.70
N ASN A 153 10.34 1.17 15.42
CA ASN A 153 10.05 1.45 16.84
C ASN A 153 9.71 2.92 17.17
N HIS A 154 9.25 3.71 16.20
CA HIS A 154 8.83 5.10 16.40
C HIS A 154 7.31 5.23 16.27
N ARG A 155 6.60 5.30 17.40
CA ARG A 155 5.13 5.47 17.42
C ARG A 155 4.76 6.94 17.41
N VAL A 156 4.29 7.44 16.27
CA VAL A 156 3.62 8.77 16.22
C VAL A 156 2.37 8.74 17.09
N PHE A 157 2.28 9.68 18.04
CA PHE A 157 1.15 9.84 18.96
C PHE A 157 0.49 11.22 18.88
N ARG A 158 1.09 12.18 18.16
CA ARG A 158 0.48 13.49 17.93
C ARG A 158 0.85 14.09 16.57
N LEU A 159 -0.11 14.76 15.93
CA LEU A 159 0.16 15.69 14.82
C LEU A 159 0.33 17.10 15.39
N LEU A 160 1.37 17.80 14.94
CA LEU A 160 1.59 19.21 15.27
C LEU A 160 0.85 20.07 14.24
N TYR A 161 -0.05 20.91 14.70
CA TYR A 161 -0.98 21.66 13.85
C TYR A 161 -0.90 23.15 14.14
N GLU A 162 -0.59 23.95 13.11
CA GLU A 162 -0.48 25.41 13.20
C GLU A 162 -1.12 26.02 11.93
N ARG A 163 -1.94 27.07 12.09
CA ARG A 163 -2.56 27.81 10.98
C ARG A 163 -3.18 26.89 9.91
N GLU A 164 -4.04 25.99 10.36
CA GLU A 164 -4.78 25.00 9.56
C GLU A 164 -3.95 23.95 8.79
N ARG A 165 -2.63 23.86 9.05
CA ARG A 165 -1.77 22.83 8.45
C ARG A 165 -1.03 21.99 9.49
N VAL A 166 -0.72 20.76 9.12
CA VAL A 166 0.23 19.93 9.88
C VAL A 166 1.65 20.45 9.60
N VAL A 167 2.38 20.78 10.66
CA VAL A 167 3.77 21.28 10.64
C VAL A 167 4.78 20.25 11.15
N GLY A 168 4.32 19.07 11.56
CA GLY A 168 5.19 18.02 12.08
C GLY A 168 4.43 16.98 12.90
N VAL A 169 5.18 16.14 13.61
CA VAL A 169 4.65 15.06 14.46
C VAL A 169 5.45 14.93 15.75
N GLU A 170 4.80 14.42 16.79
CA GLU A 170 5.46 13.91 18.01
C GLU A 170 5.36 12.38 18.00
N ALA A 171 6.49 11.71 18.23
CA ALA A 171 6.59 10.27 18.27
C ALA A 171 7.36 9.79 19.49
N GLU A 172 7.02 8.61 19.98
CA GLU A 172 7.68 7.93 21.08
C GLU A 172 8.60 6.83 20.52
N ALA A 173 9.83 6.76 21.01
CA ALA A 173 10.79 5.69 20.77
C ALA A 173 11.62 5.46 22.04
N ASP A 174 11.86 4.21 22.42
CA ASP A 174 12.66 3.82 23.59
C ASP A 174 12.27 4.56 24.91
N GLY A 175 10.96 4.80 25.10
CA GLY A 175 10.41 5.54 26.25
C GLY A 175 10.66 7.06 26.23
N SER A 176 11.28 7.58 25.16
CA SER A 176 11.58 8.99 24.95
C SER A 176 10.64 9.62 23.91
N GLN A 177 10.28 10.89 24.10
CA GLN A 177 9.48 11.65 23.14
C GLN A 177 10.38 12.45 22.20
N HIS A 178 10.08 12.37 20.90
CA HIS A 178 10.82 13.01 19.83
C HIS A 178 9.88 13.88 18.98
N ARG A 179 10.31 15.13 18.71
CA ARG A 179 9.55 16.09 17.90
C ARG A 179 10.19 16.24 16.51
N PHE A 180 9.42 15.95 15.46
CA PHE A 180 9.86 16.04 14.07
C PHE A 180 9.10 17.15 13.33
N ILE A 181 9.82 18.11 12.75
CA ILE A 181 9.22 19.26 12.05
C ILE A 181 9.29 19.10 10.53
N ALA A 182 8.14 19.32 9.88
CA ALA A 182 7.88 19.14 8.46
C ALA A 182 7.69 20.48 7.74
N ARG A 183 8.45 20.74 6.69
CA ARG A 183 8.22 21.93 5.85
C ARG A 183 7.03 21.79 4.89
N GLU A 184 6.54 20.59 4.59
CA GLU A 184 5.38 20.38 3.70
C GLU A 184 4.68 19.04 3.97
N MET A 185 3.44 19.09 4.49
CA MET A 185 2.52 17.93 4.52
C MET A 185 1.27 18.31 3.72
N LYS A 186 0.92 17.54 2.68
CA LYS A 186 -0.26 17.80 1.85
C LYS A 186 -1.46 17.03 2.39
N ARG A 187 -2.51 17.76 2.77
CA ARG A 187 -3.80 17.22 3.22
C ARG A 187 -4.72 17.03 2.02
N LYS A 188 -5.09 15.78 1.69
CA LYS A 188 -6.20 15.50 0.76
C LYS A 188 -7.07 14.34 1.27
N TYR A 189 -8.26 14.69 1.76
CA TYR A 189 -9.39 13.82 2.17
C TYR A 189 -9.18 12.89 3.39
N ALA A 190 -9.93 13.13 4.47
CA ALA A 190 -10.14 12.27 5.67
C ALA A 190 -11.32 12.86 6.49
N GLY A 191 -11.95 12.25 7.53
CA GLY A 191 -11.59 11.19 8.49
C GLY A 191 -12.56 10.86 9.70
N GLU A 192 -13.72 11.52 9.94
CA GLU A 192 -14.69 11.34 11.08
C GLU A 192 -15.27 9.95 11.29
N SER A 193 -15.05 9.43 12.49
CA SER A 193 -15.75 8.30 13.12
C SER A 193 -15.52 6.91 12.50
N ILE A 194 -15.84 5.89 13.29
CA ILE A 194 -14.82 4.96 13.78
C ILE A 194 -15.21 3.47 13.69
N ALA A 195 -14.18 2.66 13.47
CA ALA A 195 -13.93 1.23 13.76
C ALA A 195 -15.08 0.27 14.14
N GLN A 196 -15.05 -0.90 13.50
CA GLN A 196 -14.99 -2.22 14.18
C GLN A 196 -14.45 -3.31 13.22
N ALA A 197 -13.27 -3.88 13.51
CA ALA A 197 -12.73 -5.08 12.85
C ALA A 197 -11.58 -5.68 13.68
N GLY A 198 -11.40 -7.01 13.63
CA GLY A 198 -10.26 -7.69 14.25
C GLY A 198 -8.95 -7.44 13.47
N ALA A 199 -7.86 -7.10 14.16
CA ALA A 199 -6.61 -6.71 13.52
C ALA A 199 -5.72 -7.91 13.16
N LEU A 200 -5.41 -8.08 11.85
CA LEU A 200 -4.47 -9.10 11.37
C LEU A 200 -3.05 -8.91 11.92
N VAL A 201 -2.62 -7.66 12.07
CA VAL A 201 -1.38 -7.28 12.73
C VAL A 201 -1.75 -6.66 14.07
N LYS A 202 -1.18 -7.15 15.18
CA LYS A 202 -1.52 -6.71 16.54
C LYS A 202 -1.43 -5.19 16.76
N THR A 203 -0.64 -4.50 15.95
CA THR A 203 -0.42 -3.05 16.01
C THR A 203 -1.30 -2.24 15.06
N SER A 204 -2.17 -2.86 14.24
CA SER A 204 -3.17 -2.15 13.42
C SER A 204 -4.38 -1.71 14.26
N THR A 205 -4.10 -0.84 15.25
CA THR A 205 -5.01 -0.42 16.33
C THR A 205 -5.86 0.82 16.03
N GLY A 206 -5.77 1.37 14.81
CA GLY A 206 -6.53 2.58 14.43
C GLY A 206 -5.91 3.91 14.86
N ASP A 207 -4.71 3.92 15.44
CA ASP A 207 -3.98 5.13 15.89
C ASP A 207 -4.00 6.25 14.83
N ALA A 208 -3.76 5.92 13.56
CA ALA A 208 -3.75 6.89 12.45
C ALA A 208 -5.12 7.56 12.21
N HIS A 209 -6.23 6.84 12.45
CA HIS A 209 -7.56 7.44 12.40
C HIS A 209 -7.77 8.39 13.57
N GLN A 210 -7.37 8.01 14.79
CA GLN A 210 -7.45 8.91 15.96
C GLN A 210 -6.62 10.18 15.77
N LEU A 211 -5.43 10.09 15.18
CA LEU A 211 -4.60 11.24 14.81
C LEU A 211 -5.30 12.16 13.80
N ALA A 212 -5.94 11.60 12.77
CA ALA A 212 -6.68 12.37 11.77
C ALA A 212 -7.92 13.07 12.37
N LEU A 213 -8.62 12.41 13.29
CA LEU A 213 -9.76 12.96 14.02
C LEU A 213 -9.35 14.12 14.93
N GLY A 214 -8.22 13.98 15.63
CA GLY A 214 -7.65 15.03 16.48
C GLY A 214 -7.29 16.34 15.75
N VAL A 215 -7.28 16.34 14.42
CA VAL A 215 -7.09 17.54 13.58
C VAL A 215 -8.31 17.90 12.72
N GLY A 216 -9.49 17.36 13.03
CA GLY A 216 -10.78 17.74 12.43
C GLY A 216 -11.00 17.25 10.99
N ALA A 217 -10.98 15.94 10.78
CA ALA A 217 -11.22 15.30 9.48
C ALA A 217 -12.58 14.56 9.48
N GLY A 218 -13.40 14.54 8.38
CA GLY A 218 -14.77 13.94 8.21
C GLY A 218 -15.01 12.60 7.39
N THR A 219 -15.74 11.62 7.97
CA THR A 219 -16.36 10.35 7.47
C THR A 219 -17.24 10.48 6.24
N VAL A 220 -16.86 9.85 5.12
CA VAL A 220 -17.68 9.74 3.91
C VAL A 220 -18.31 8.35 3.74
N THR A 221 -17.77 7.27 4.32
CA THR A 221 -18.31 5.92 4.12
C THR A 221 -18.17 5.07 5.40
N PRO A 222 -19.27 4.56 5.99
CA PRO A 222 -19.19 3.64 7.12
C PRO A 222 -18.58 2.31 6.68
N SER A 223 -17.69 1.75 7.51
CA SER A 223 -16.89 0.59 7.14
C SER A 223 -17.76 -0.63 6.80
N ALA A 224 -17.65 -1.12 5.56
CA ALA A 224 -17.95 -2.51 5.27
C ALA A 224 -16.82 -3.36 5.87
N ALA A 225 -16.98 -3.73 7.15
CA ALA A 225 -16.03 -4.58 7.86
C ALA A 225 -16.02 -5.99 7.26
N ARG A 226 -15.25 -6.19 6.19
CA ARG A 226 -14.85 -7.54 5.76
C ARG A 226 -13.82 -8.03 6.75
N ASN A 227 -14.15 -9.13 7.45
CA ASN A 227 -13.16 -9.92 8.16
C ASN A 227 -12.14 -10.43 7.14
N LEU A 228 -10.98 -9.77 7.06
CA LEU A 228 -9.82 -10.30 6.35
C LEU A 228 -9.40 -11.56 7.11
N GLY A 229 -9.67 -12.73 6.55
CA GLY A 229 -9.33 -14.01 7.17
C GLY A 229 -7.83 -14.09 7.43
N VAL A 230 -7.45 -14.57 8.61
CA VAL A 230 -6.05 -14.87 8.91
C VAL A 230 -5.57 -15.90 7.89
N PRO A 231 -4.52 -15.62 7.09
CA PRO A 231 -4.03 -16.60 6.12
C PRO A 231 -3.56 -17.86 6.85
N PRO A 232 -3.84 -19.06 6.32
CA PRO A 232 -3.55 -20.31 7.00
C PRO A 232 -2.04 -20.50 7.21
N LYS A 233 -1.71 -21.36 8.19
CA LYS A 233 -0.38 -21.65 8.77
C LYS A 233 0.82 -21.32 7.90
N VAL A 234 1.81 -20.68 8.54
CA VAL A 234 3.18 -20.50 8.02
C VAL A 234 3.69 -21.81 7.41
N ASN A 235 4.05 -21.75 6.14
CA ASN A 235 4.59 -22.85 5.35
C ASN A 235 5.97 -22.47 4.80
N LEU A 236 6.68 -23.44 4.20
CA LEU A 236 8.04 -23.24 3.70
C LEU A 236 8.16 -22.07 2.70
N MET A 237 7.16 -21.86 1.84
CA MET A 237 7.15 -20.73 0.89
C MET A 237 6.96 -19.35 1.56
N THR A 238 6.25 -19.29 2.70
CA THR A 238 6.10 -18.05 3.49
C THR A 238 7.28 -17.78 4.43
N MET A 239 8.12 -18.79 4.71
CA MET A 239 9.36 -18.64 5.48
C MET A 239 10.56 -18.20 4.63
N LEU A 240 10.56 -18.50 3.33
CA LEU A 240 11.64 -18.10 2.43
C LEU A 240 11.70 -16.56 2.30
N PRO A 241 12.90 -15.96 2.32
CA PRO A 241 13.05 -14.53 2.12
C PRO A 241 12.66 -14.12 0.69
N PRO A 242 12.11 -12.92 0.49
CA PRO A 242 11.90 -12.36 -0.84
C PRO A 242 13.19 -12.39 -1.68
N SER A 243 13.09 -12.99 -2.87
CA SER A 243 14.19 -13.24 -3.80
C SER A 243 13.65 -13.22 -5.22
N ARG A 244 14.02 -12.18 -5.97
CA ARG A 244 13.64 -12.01 -7.38
C ARG A 244 14.04 -13.22 -8.23
N PHE A 245 15.19 -13.84 -7.93
CA PHE A 245 15.65 -15.05 -8.63
C PHE A 245 14.68 -16.23 -8.43
N LEU A 246 14.27 -16.52 -7.19
CA LEU A 246 13.29 -17.57 -6.92
C LEU A 246 11.93 -17.25 -7.53
N ALA A 247 11.49 -16.00 -7.48
CA ALA A 247 10.25 -15.57 -8.10
C ALA A 247 10.26 -15.71 -9.64
N LEU A 248 11.40 -15.48 -10.30
CA LEU A 248 11.58 -15.73 -11.72
C LEU A 248 11.61 -17.22 -12.07
N LEU A 249 12.26 -18.06 -11.24
CA LEU A 249 12.20 -19.52 -11.39
C LEU A 249 10.76 -20.05 -11.25
N MET A 250 10.01 -19.56 -10.27
CA MET A 250 8.57 -19.86 -10.12
C MET A 250 7.78 -19.41 -11.35
N LYS A 251 8.04 -18.21 -11.89
CA LYS A 251 7.36 -17.72 -13.10
C LYS A 251 7.62 -18.62 -14.30
N TRP A 252 8.88 -19.04 -14.48
CA TRP A 252 9.29 -19.94 -15.55
C TRP A 252 8.65 -21.32 -15.41
N SER A 253 8.66 -21.91 -14.21
CA SER A 253 8.08 -23.23 -13.97
C SER A 253 6.56 -23.23 -14.17
N THR A 254 5.84 -22.20 -13.69
CA THR A 254 4.41 -22.06 -13.94
C THR A 254 4.08 -21.89 -15.44
N ALA A 255 4.96 -21.23 -16.20
CA ALA A 255 4.77 -21.07 -17.64
C ALA A 255 5.17 -22.30 -18.50
N LYS A 256 5.92 -23.26 -17.95
CA LYS A 256 6.50 -24.38 -18.72
C LYS A 256 6.10 -25.78 -18.24
N LEU A 257 5.78 -25.97 -16.96
CA LEU A 257 5.44 -27.28 -16.37
C LEU A 257 3.94 -27.45 -16.12
N LEU A 258 3.17 -26.37 -16.04
CA LEU A 258 1.70 -26.40 -15.90
C LEU A 258 0.96 -26.35 -17.26
N GLN A 259 1.70 -26.40 -18.37
CA GLN A 259 1.19 -26.48 -19.75
C GLN A 259 1.58 -27.81 -20.42
N ALA A 260 2.12 -28.76 -19.66
CA ALA A 260 2.51 -30.10 -20.07
C ALA A 260 1.66 -31.14 -19.29
#